data_AF-A0A9D1C9H8-F1
#
_entry.id   AF-A0A9D1C9H8-F1
#
_cell.length_a   1.000
_cell.length_b   1.000
_cell.length_c   1.000
_cell.angle_alpha   90.00
_cell.angle_beta   90.00
_cell.angle_gamma   90.00
#
_symmetry.space_group_name_H-M   'P 1'
#
loop_
_entity.id
_entity.type
_entity.pdbx_description
1 polymer ?
#
loop_
_entity_poly.entity_id
_entity_poly.type
_entity_poly.pdbx_seq_one_letter_code
_entity_poly.pdbx_strand_id
1 'polypeptide(L)' 'MGNICRSPTGEAVFKHLLEEAGMHWEVHVDSAGTIAIHAGASPDSRA' A
#
# COMPACT_ATOMS: atom_id res chain seq x y z
N MET A 1 -11.35 -2.88 -4.58
CA MET A 1 -11.07 -3.69 -5.78
C MET A 1 -9.84 -3.13 -6.51
N GLY A 2 -8.76 -3.82 -6.88
CA GLY A 2 -8.25 -5.15 -6.52
C GLY A 2 -6.78 -5.08 -6.04
N ASN A 3 -6.41 -4.00 -5.32
CA ASN A 3 -5.08 -3.77 -4.76
C ASN A 3 -3.92 -3.49 -5.74
N ILE A 4 -4.17 -2.71 -6.79
CA ILE A 4 -3.12 -2.40 -7.80
C ILE A 4 -2.88 -0.91 -8.07
N CYS A 5 -3.76 0.02 -7.67
CA CYS A 5 -3.52 1.44 -7.89
C CYS A 5 -3.55 2.21 -6.57
N ARG A 6 -4.73 2.66 -6.15
CA ARG A 6 -4.90 3.57 -5.00
C ARG A 6 -4.37 3.02 -3.67
N SER A 7 -4.65 1.75 -3.36
CA SER A 7 -4.32 1.19 -2.04
C SER A 7 -2.82 0.89 -1.86
N PRO A 8 -2.09 0.29 -2.84
CA PRO A 8 -0.63 0.21 -2.75
C PRO A 8 0.06 1.58 -2.71
N THR A 9 -0.39 2.57 -3.50
CA THR A 9 0.15 3.94 -3.42
C THR A 9 -0.06 4.54 -2.03
N GLY A 10 -1.25 4.37 -1.44
CA GLY A 10 -1.55 4.83 -0.09
C GLY A 10 -0.66 4.17 0.98
N GLU A 11 -0.43 2.87 0.88
CA GLU A 11 0.49 2.16 1.76
C GLU A 11 1.92 2.71 1.65
N ALA A 12 2.44 2.88 0.42
CA ALA A 12 3.79 3.39 0.19
C ALA A 12 3.97 4.81 0.74
N VAL A 13 3.02 5.71 0.45
CA VAL A 13 3.04 7.09 0.97
C VAL A 13 2.98 7.11 2.49
N PHE A 14 2.11 6.29 3.10
CA PHE A 14 1.98 6.28 4.56
C PHE A 14 3.22 5.72 5.25
N LYS A 15 3.82 4.64 4.71
CA LYS A 15 5.11 4.11 5.20
C LYS A 15 6.21 5.17 5.13
N HIS A 16 6.30 5.90 4.02
CA HIS A 16 7.27 6.99 3.87
C HIS A 16 7.10 8.09 4.94
N LEU A 17 5.86 8.53 5.19
CA LEU A 17 5.57 9.51 6.24
C LEU A 17 5.90 9.01 7.65
N LEU A 18 5.69 7.71 7.93
CA LEU A 18 6.08 7.10 9.20
C LEU A 18 7.61 7.03 9.36
N GLU A 19 8.34 6.80 8.28
CA GLU A 19 9.81 6.87 8.30
C GLU A 19 10.30 8.28 8.61
N GLU A 20 9.76 9.30 7.93
CA GLU A 20 10.09 10.70 8.19
C GLU A 20 9.75 11.14 9.63
N ALA A 21 8.65 10.62 10.18
CA ALA A 21 8.25 10.86 11.56
C ALA A 21 9.03 10.02 12.60
N GLY A 22 9.86 9.06 12.16
CA GLY A 22 10.58 8.16 13.05
C GLY A 22 9.70 7.08 13.72
N MET A 23 8.47 6.87 13.24
CA MET A 23 7.44 5.99 13.82
C MET A 23 7.24 4.68 13.04
N HIS A 24 8.04 4.41 12.01
CA HIS A 24 7.89 3.24 11.14
C HIS A 24 7.90 1.88 11.87
N TRP A 25 8.48 1.81 13.07
CA TRP A 25 8.54 0.61 13.91
C TRP A 25 7.34 0.48 14.88
N GLU A 26 6.53 1.54 15.03
CA GLU A 26 5.36 1.56 15.93
C GLU A 26 4.08 1.08 15.25
N VAL A 27 4.01 1.18 13.92
CA VAL A 27 2.79 0.96 13.15
C VAL A 27 3.03 -0.04 12.04
N HIS A 28 2.21 -1.09 12.00
CA HIS A 28 2.14 -2.00 10.85
C HIS A 28 1.18 -1.46 9.80
N VAL A 29 1.60 -1.46 8.53
CA VAL A 29 0.83 -0.92 7.40
C VAL A 29 0.76 -1.96 6.30
N ASP A 30 -0.46 -2.17 5.79
CA ASP A 30 -0.77 -3.09 4.70
C ASP A 30 -1.89 -2.50 3.82
N SER A 31 -2.04 -3.01 2.60
CA SER A 31 -3.09 -2.63 1.66
C SER A 31 -3.79 -3.86 1.08
N ALA A 32 -5.10 -3.74 0.84
CA ALA A 32 -5.90 -4.85 0.34
C ALA A 32 -6.96 -4.42 -0.67
N GLY A 33 -7.35 -5.37 -1.50
CA GLY A 33 -8.44 -5.25 -2.45
C GLY A 33 -9.66 -5.99 -1.94
N THR A 34 -10.83 -5.33 -1.96
CA THR A 34 -12.11 -5.97 -1.63
C THR A 34 -12.52 -7.13 -2.57
N ILE A 35 -11.86 -7.29 -3.72
CA ILE A 35 -12.02 -8.44 -4.62
C ILE A 35 -10.64 -8.97 -4.98
N ALA A 36 -10.56 -10.28 -5.21
CA ALA A 36 -9.32 -11.00 -5.48
C ALA A 36 -8.92 -11.06 -6.97
N ILE A 37 -9.53 -10.25 -7.85
CA ILE A 37 -9.26 -10.30 -9.31
C ILE A 37 -7.77 -10.08 -9.65
N HIS A 38 -7.04 -9.31 -8.83
CA HIS A 38 -5.61 -9.05 -9.01
C HIS A 38 -4.76 -9.58 -7.85
N ALA A 39 -5.24 -10.60 -7.13
CA ALA A 39 -4.44 -11.21 -6.05
C ALA A 39 -3.11 -11.74 -6.60
N GLY A 40 -2.00 -11.33 -5.98
CA GLY A 40 -0.64 -11.69 -6.42
C GLY A 40 -0.09 -10.85 -7.59
N ALA A 41 -0.87 -9.95 -8.18
CA ALA A 41 -0.37 -9.02 -9.18
C ALA A 41 0.44 -7.89 -8.51
N SER A 42 1.44 -7.39 -9.24
CA SER A 42 2.14 -6.16 -8.85
C SER A 42 1.21 -4.94 -8.99
N PRO A 43 1.51 -3.82 -8.28
CA PRO A 43 0.87 -2.54 -8.55
C PRO A 43 0.97 -2.14 -10.03
N ASP A 44 -0.05 -1.43 -10.51
CA ASP A 44 -0.11 -0.85 -11.85
C ASP A 44 1.07 0.10 -12.06
N SER A 45 1.68 0.07 -13.23
CA SER A 45 2.88 0.87 -13.54
C SER A 45 2.66 2.38 -13.52
N ARG A 46 1.41 2.84 -13.47
CA ARG A 46 1.03 4.27 -13.40
C ARG A 46 0.76 4.76 -11.97
N ALA A 47 0.76 3.84 -11.00
CA ALA A 47 0.41 4.09 -9.60
C ALA A 47 1.57 4.65 -8.77
#